data_AF-A0A1I7EEL4-F1
#
_entry.id   AF-A0A1I7EEL4-F1
#
_cell.length_a   1.000
_cell.length_b   1.000
_cell.length_c   1.000
_cell.angle_alpha   90.00
_cell.angle_beta   90.00
_cell.angle_gamma   90.00
#
_symmetry.space_group_name_H-M   'P 1'
#
loop_
_entity.id
_entity.type
_entity.pdbx_description
1 polymer ?
#
loop_
_entity_poly.entity_id
_entity_poly.type
_entity_poly.pdbx_seq_one_letter_code
_entity_poly.pdbx_strand_id
1 'polypeptide(L)'
;MLYFKTRYLLIALVPLAVAGCVSSEDQRAMDQDKCASYGYRPGTNRFADCMMDQDQQRADDQRRTMESLERQDARDQARRDALNANARASVIDDRPQYDKDGNPNFDTQGNYQGCHGIGCEVDNPDDDSAD
;
A
#
# COMPACT_ATOMS: atom_id res chain seq x y z
N MET A 1 -3.07 36.55 -14.56
CA MET A 1 -2.63 35.13 -14.56
C MET A 1 -3.15 34.32 -13.37
N LEU A 2 -3.06 34.82 -12.12
CA LEU A 2 -3.57 34.11 -10.93
C LEU A 2 -5.07 33.77 -11.00
N TYR A 3 -5.92 34.67 -11.50
CA TYR A 3 -7.39 34.49 -11.58
C TYR A 3 -7.83 33.42 -12.59
N PHE A 4 -7.05 33.24 -13.67
CA PHE A 4 -7.30 32.20 -14.68
C PHE A 4 -6.97 30.83 -14.07
N LYS A 5 -5.82 30.75 -13.37
CA LYS A 5 -5.33 29.54 -12.72
C LYS A 5 -6.25 29.06 -11.59
N THR A 6 -6.82 29.96 -10.80
CA THR A 6 -7.83 29.62 -9.78
C THR A 6 -9.16 29.17 -10.41
N ARG A 7 -9.57 29.73 -11.54
CA ARG A 7 -10.80 29.32 -12.25
C ARG A 7 -10.71 27.87 -12.77
N TYR A 8 -9.58 27.48 -13.36
CA TYR A 8 -9.38 26.09 -13.80
C TYR A 8 -9.25 25.12 -12.63
N LEU A 9 -8.64 25.54 -11.52
CA LEU A 9 -8.59 24.75 -10.28
C LEU A 9 -9.99 24.45 -9.74
N LEU A 10 -10.89 25.43 -9.74
CA LEU A 10 -12.28 25.24 -9.32
C LEU A 10 -13.06 24.35 -10.29
N ILE A 11 -12.89 24.53 -11.61
CA ILE A 11 -13.57 23.71 -12.62
C ILE A 11 -13.11 22.24 -12.53
N ALA A 12 -11.84 21.97 -12.23
CA ALA A 12 -11.31 20.62 -12.09
C ALA A 12 -11.76 19.92 -10.80
N LEU A 13 -12.06 20.67 -9.72
CA LEU A 13 -12.49 20.13 -8.44
C LEU A 13 -13.97 19.74 -8.40
N VAL A 14 -14.82 20.43 -9.17
CA VAL A 14 -16.27 20.16 -9.23
C VAL A 14 -16.62 18.70 -9.62
N PRO A 15 -16.08 18.09 -10.69
CA PRO A 15 -16.41 16.71 -11.04
C PRO A 15 -15.90 15.68 -10.01
N LEU A 16 -14.81 15.96 -9.29
CA LEU A 16 -14.32 15.07 -8.22
C LEU A 16 -15.29 15.00 -7.03
N ALA A 17 -16.02 16.08 -6.73
CA ALA A 17 -16.95 16.15 -5.60
C ALA A 17 -18.26 15.37 -5.83
N VAL A 18 -18.64 15.12 -7.09
CA VAL A 18 -19.93 14.48 -7.43
C VAL A 18 -19.83 12.94 -7.44
N ALA A 19 -18.63 12.37 -7.55
CA ALA A 19 -18.44 10.93 -7.68
C ALA A 19 -18.78 10.10 -6.41
N GLY A 20 -18.92 10.74 -5.24
CA GLY A 20 -19.13 10.06 -3.96
C GLY A 20 -20.54 10.11 -3.39
N CYS A 21 -21.49 10.79 -4.02
CA CYS A 21 -22.81 11.03 -3.45
C CYS A 21 -23.88 10.13 -4.09
N VAL A 22 -23.88 8.83 -3.76
CA VAL A 22 -25.06 7.97 -4.02
C VAL A 22 -25.84 7.83 -2.71
N SER A 23 -27.12 8.23 -2.73
CA SER A 23 -28.00 8.09 -1.57
C SER A 23 -28.41 6.62 -1.37
N SER A 24 -28.63 6.20 -0.11
CA SER A 24 -29.15 4.86 0.18
C SER A 24 -30.56 4.65 -0.37
N GLU A 25 -31.32 5.72 -0.55
CA GLU A 25 -32.66 5.69 -1.17
C GLU A 25 -32.57 5.44 -2.68
N ASP A 26 -31.65 6.13 -3.37
CA ASP A 26 -31.44 5.95 -4.81
C ASP A 26 -30.95 4.53 -5.13
N GLN A 27 -30.07 3.98 -4.28
CA GLN A 27 -29.64 2.59 -4.40
C GLN A 27 -30.81 1.62 -4.31
N ARG A 28 -31.65 1.78 -3.28
CA ARG A 28 -32.83 0.93 -3.11
C ARG A 28 -33.81 1.07 -4.27
N ALA A 29 -33.99 2.26 -4.84
CA ALA A 29 -34.81 2.45 -6.02
C ALA A 29 -34.27 1.68 -7.23
N MET A 30 -32.95 1.72 -7.46
CA MET A 30 -32.32 0.93 -8.53
C MET A 30 -32.44 -0.58 -8.30
N ASP A 31 -32.29 -1.06 -7.06
CA ASP A 31 -32.47 -2.48 -6.74
C ASP A 31 -33.93 -2.93 -6.92
N GLN A 32 -34.88 -2.09 -6.53
CA GLN A 32 -36.30 -2.33 -6.74
C GLN A 32 -36.64 -2.41 -8.22
N ASP A 33 -36.12 -1.50 -9.04
CA ASP A 33 -36.26 -1.53 -10.50
C ASP A 33 -35.62 -2.78 -11.10
N LYS A 34 -34.46 -3.20 -10.60
CA LYS A 34 -33.80 -4.44 -11.01
C LYS A 34 -34.68 -5.65 -10.72
N CYS A 35 -35.17 -5.79 -9.50
CA CYS A 35 -36.05 -6.89 -9.11
C CYS A 35 -37.39 -6.86 -9.85
N ALA A 36 -37.95 -5.67 -10.12
CA ALA A 36 -39.14 -5.50 -10.95
C ALA A 36 -38.88 -5.88 -12.41
N SER A 37 -37.68 -5.62 -12.95
CA SER A 37 -37.31 -5.98 -14.33
C SER A 37 -37.28 -7.50 -14.56
N TYR A 38 -37.06 -8.29 -13.51
CA TYR A 38 -37.17 -9.75 -13.56
C TYR A 38 -38.62 -10.26 -13.45
N GLY A 39 -39.60 -9.36 -13.33
CA GLY A 39 -41.03 -9.66 -13.25
C GLY A 39 -41.55 -9.89 -11.83
N TYR A 40 -40.74 -9.66 -10.80
CA TYR A 40 -41.19 -9.76 -9.42
C TYR A 40 -42.01 -8.53 -9.01
N ARG A 41 -43.14 -8.75 -8.34
CA ARG A 41 -44.02 -7.66 -7.89
C ARG A 41 -43.64 -7.25 -6.45
N PRO A 42 -43.56 -5.95 -6.14
CA PRO A 42 -43.33 -5.48 -4.78
C PRO A 42 -44.34 -6.08 -3.79
N GLY A 43 -43.87 -6.41 -2.59
CA GLY A 43 -44.68 -7.05 -1.54
C GLY A 43 -44.86 -8.57 -1.69
N THR A 44 -44.20 -9.21 -2.66
CA THR A 44 -44.17 -10.68 -2.78
C THR A 44 -42.89 -11.25 -2.18
N ASN A 45 -42.93 -12.52 -1.76
CA ASN A 45 -41.75 -13.21 -1.23
C ASN A 45 -40.60 -13.23 -2.26
N ARG A 46 -40.91 -13.50 -3.55
CA ARG A 46 -39.89 -13.50 -4.61
C ARG A 46 -39.19 -12.16 -4.79
N PHE A 47 -39.92 -11.06 -4.60
CA PHE A 47 -39.33 -9.72 -4.63
C PHE A 47 -38.43 -9.49 -3.41
N ALA A 48 -38.87 -9.90 -2.22
CA ALA A 48 -38.04 -9.83 -1.01
C ALA A 48 -36.76 -10.67 -1.14
N ASP A 49 -36.87 -11.89 -1.67
CA ASP A 49 -35.73 -12.78 -1.93
C ASP A 49 -34.73 -12.14 -2.91
N CYS A 50 -35.22 -11.53 -4.00
CA CYS A 50 -34.38 -10.81 -4.95
C CYS A 50 -33.65 -9.62 -4.30
N MET A 51 -34.35 -8.83 -3.48
CA MET A 51 -33.74 -7.68 -2.79
C MET A 51 -32.66 -8.14 -1.80
N MET A 52 -32.90 -9.23 -1.06
CA MET A 52 -31.90 -9.80 -0.15
C MET A 52 -30.67 -10.34 -0.89
N ASP A 53 -30.87 -10.97 -2.05
CA ASP A 53 -29.77 -11.46 -2.89
C ASP A 53 -28.94 -10.29 -3.46
N GLN A 54 -29.59 -9.21 -3.91
CA GLN A 54 -28.92 -8.00 -4.39
C GLN A 54 -28.09 -7.33 -3.29
N ASP A 55 -28.59 -7.29 -2.05
CA ASP A 55 -27.86 -6.79 -0.88
C ASP A 55 -26.61 -7.64 -0.59
N GLN A 56 -26.73 -8.96 -0.65
CA GLN A 56 -25.61 -9.88 -0.47
C GLN A 56 -24.56 -9.72 -1.58
N GLN A 57 -24.99 -9.65 -2.84
CA GLN A 57 -24.09 -9.44 -3.98
C GLN A 57 -23.28 -8.16 -3.82
N ARG A 58 -23.90 -7.06 -3.35
CA ARG A 58 -23.16 -5.81 -3.08
C ARG A 58 -22.12 -5.96 -1.97
N ALA A 59 -22.48 -6.64 -0.88
CA ALA A 59 -21.55 -6.89 0.21
C ALA A 59 -20.37 -7.76 -0.27
N ASP A 60 -20.64 -8.76 -1.11
CA ASP A 60 -19.62 -9.62 -1.70
C ASP A 60 -18.72 -8.87 -2.70
N ASP A 61 -19.28 -8.01 -3.55
CA ASP A 61 -18.51 -7.17 -4.47
C ASP A 61 -17.60 -6.19 -3.71
N GLN A 62 -18.10 -5.59 -2.63
CA GLN A 62 -17.29 -4.77 -1.73
C GLN A 62 -16.15 -5.57 -1.09
N ARG A 63 -16.44 -6.78 -0.60
CA ARG A 63 -15.43 -7.69 -0.03
C ARG A 63 -14.38 -8.08 -1.06
N ARG A 64 -14.78 -8.47 -2.27
CA ARG A 64 -13.87 -8.83 -3.37
C ARG A 64 -12.99 -7.65 -3.78
N THR A 65 -13.58 -6.46 -3.85
CA THR A 65 -12.84 -5.23 -4.15
C THR A 65 -11.78 -4.98 -3.08
N MET A 66 -12.16 -5.07 -1.80
CA MET A 66 -11.24 -4.91 -0.66
C MET A 66 -10.13 -5.96 -0.68
N GLU A 67 -10.46 -7.24 -0.88
CA GLU A 67 -9.49 -8.32 -0.99
C GLU A 67 -8.52 -8.09 -2.17
N SER A 68 -9.00 -7.58 -3.30
CA SER A 68 -8.14 -7.28 -4.45
C SER A 68 -7.14 -6.17 -4.15
N LEU A 69 -7.55 -5.15 -3.39
CA LEU A 69 -6.71 -4.05 -2.94
C LEU A 69 -5.68 -4.53 -1.92
N GLU A 70 -6.08 -5.33 -0.93
CA GLU A 70 -5.16 -5.92 0.06
C GLU A 70 -4.07 -6.77 -0.62
N ARG A 71 -4.44 -7.58 -1.62
CA ARG A 71 -3.48 -8.35 -2.41
C ARG A 71 -2.53 -7.45 -3.21
N GLN A 72 -3.01 -6.32 -3.70
CA GLN A 72 -2.18 -5.35 -4.39
C GLN A 72 -1.20 -4.69 -3.42
N ASP A 73 -1.68 -4.23 -2.26
CA ASP A 73 -0.86 -3.61 -1.22
C ASP A 73 0.24 -4.55 -0.73
N ALA A 74 -0.08 -5.83 -0.51
CA ALA A 74 0.91 -6.84 -0.13
C ALA A 74 2.02 -7.00 -1.19
N ARG A 75 1.67 -6.97 -2.48
CA ARG A 75 2.66 -7.04 -3.58
C ARG A 75 3.52 -5.79 -3.63
N ASP A 76 2.92 -4.61 -3.45
CA ASP A 76 3.65 -3.34 -3.47
C ASP A 76 4.58 -3.20 -2.26
N GLN A 77 4.16 -3.67 -1.08
CA GLN A 77 5.01 -3.78 0.11
C GLN A 77 6.19 -4.73 -0.15
N ALA A 78 5.94 -5.95 -0.63
CA ALA A 78 7.01 -6.89 -0.95
C ALA A 78 8.01 -6.34 -1.98
N ARG A 79 7.51 -5.62 -3.00
CA ARG A 79 8.37 -4.94 -3.98
C ARG A 79 9.23 -3.85 -3.32
N ARG A 80 8.65 -3.03 -2.44
CA ARG A 80 9.39 -1.99 -1.71
C ARG A 80 10.44 -2.60 -0.79
N ASP A 81 10.12 -3.68 -0.10
CA ASP A 81 11.06 -4.38 0.78
C ASP A 81 12.23 -4.96 -0.01
N ALA A 82 11.96 -5.57 -1.17
CA ALA A 82 13.01 -6.05 -2.07
C ALA A 82 13.91 -4.91 -2.58
N LEU A 83 13.33 -3.76 -2.94
CA LEU A 83 14.09 -2.58 -3.34
C LEU A 83 14.92 -2.02 -2.20
N ASN A 84 14.36 -1.93 -0.98
CA ASN A 84 15.08 -1.47 0.21
C ASN A 84 16.19 -2.43 0.61
N ALA A 85 15.97 -3.74 0.52
CA ALA A 85 17.00 -4.74 0.77
C ALA A 85 18.17 -4.60 -0.21
N ASN A 86 17.88 -4.44 -1.51
CA ASN A 86 18.90 -4.19 -2.52
C ASN A 86 19.63 -2.84 -2.28
N ALA A 87 18.89 -1.79 -1.93
CA ALA A 87 19.48 -0.50 -1.59
C ALA A 87 20.41 -0.61 -0.37
N ARG A 88 20.01 -1.32 0.69
CA ARG A 88 20.87 -1.59 1.86
C ARG A 88 22.12 -2.37 1.47
N ALA A 89 22.00 -3.40 0.64
CA ALA A 89 23.14 -4.14 0.12
C ALA A 89 24.09 -3.23 -0.68
N SER A 90 23.57 -2.30 -1.48
CA SER A 90 24.40 -1.37 -2.25
C SER A 90 25.06 -0.26 -1.41
N VAL A 91 24.54 0.03 -0.21
CA VAL A 91 25.06 1.07 0.69
C VAL A 91 26.22 0.56 1.54
N ILE A 92 26.25 -0.74 1.86
CA ILE A 92 27.41 -1.37 2.51
C ILE A 92 28.41 -1.73 1.41
N ASP A 93 29.47 -0.95 1.24
CA ASP A 93 30.60 -1.35 0.40
C ASP A 93 31.38 -2.46 1.13
N ASP A 94 31.01 -3.70 0.84
CA ASP A 94 31.58 -4.95 1.35
C ASP A 94 32.82 -5.40 0.56
N ARG A 95 33.25 -4.61 -0.44
CA ARG A 95 34.57 -4.81 -1.04
C ARG A 95 35.61 -4.52 0.03
N PRO A 96 36.56 -5.43 0.27
CA PRO A 96 37.63 -5.13 1.19
C PRO A 96 38.40 -3.93 0.62
N GLN A 97 38.48 -2.85 1.40
CA GLN A 97 39.07 -1.60 0.96
C GLN A 97 40.57 -1.70 1.11
N TYR A 98 41.30 -1.85 -0.01
CA TYR A 98 42.75 -2.02 0.01
C TYR A 98 43.48 -0.70 -0.31
N ASP A 99 44.61 -0.45 0.35
CA ASP A 99 45.56 0.58 -0.05
C ASP A 99 46.22 0.24 -1.41
N LYS A 100 47.04 1.15 -1.93
CA LYS A 100 47.73 1.00 -3.23
C LYS A 100 48.68 -0.21 -3.33
N ASP A 101 49.05 -0.80 -2.20
CA ASP A 101 49.94 -1.95 -2.09
C ASP A 101 49.14 -3.26 -1.87
N GLY A 102 47.81 -3.15 -1.70
CA GLY A 102 46.90 -4.28 -1.51
C GLY A 102 46.61 -4.61 -0.05
N ASN A 103 46.87 -3.71 0.92
CA ASN A 103 46.56 -3.94 2.33
C ASN A 103 45.13 -3.47 2.65
N PRO A 104 44.24 -4.31 3.22
CA PRO A 104 42.89 -3.85 3.57
C PRO A 104 42.99 -2.75 4.64
N ASN A 105 41.98 -1.84 4.77
CA ASN A 105 41.70 -0.71 5.70
C ASN A 105 42.87 -0.04 6.47
N PHE A 106 44.05 0.05 5.87
CA PHE A 106 45.24 0.37 6.63
C PHE A 106 46.18 1.31 5.85
N ASP A 107 46.97 2.15 6.54
CA ASP A 107 47.97 3.02 5.91
C ASP A 107 49.24 2.25 5.49
N THR A 108 50.19 2.94 4.85
CA THR A 108 51.47 2.36 4.39
C THR A 108 52.39 1.84 5.51
N GLN A 109 52.07 2.16 6.77
CA GLN A 109 52.73 1.64 7.96
C GLN A 109 51.89 0.54 8.66
N GLY A 110 50.70 0.20 8.15
CA GLY A 110 49.81 -0.81 8.71
C GLY A 110 48.92 -0.29 9.84
N ASN A 111 48.51 0.98 9.84
CA ASN A 111 47.53 1.50 10.81
C ASN A 111 46.10 1.49 10.26
N TYR A 112 45.16 0.91 11.02
CA TYR A 112 43.73 0.91 10.69
C TYR A 112 43.18 2.34 10.66
N GLN A 113 42.67 2.80 9.52
CA GLN A 113 42.16 4.17 9.37
C GLN A 113 40.66 4.32 9.68
N GLY A 114 39.99 3.29 10.21
CA GLY A 114 38.56 3.37 10.56
C GLY A 114 38.29 4.12 11.87
N CYS A 115 37.00 4.41 12.12
CA CYS A 115 36.54 5.43 13.09
C CYS A 115 37.05 5.23 14.53
N HIS A 116 37.52 6.32 15.16
CA HIS A 116 37.88 6.37 16.58
C HIS A 116 36.73 6.99 17.39
N GLY A 117 35.97 6.16 18.13
CA GLY A 117 34.88 6.62 19.01
C GLY A 117 34.19 5.48 19.75
N ILE A 118 33.56 5.80 20.90
CA ILE A 118 32.80 4.83 21.71
C ILE A 118 31.52 4.46 20.94
N GLY A 119 31.39 3.18 20.58
CA GLY A 119 30.42 2.66 19.62
C GLY A 119 30.97 1.57 18.70
N CYS A 120 32.25 1.21 18.82
CA CYS A 120 32.81 -0.03 18.25
C CYS A 120 32.50 -1.27 19.12
N GLU A 121 31.42 -1.23 19.90
CA GLU A 121 30.87 -2.40 20.56
C GLU A 121 29.63 -2.80 19.76
N VAL A 122 29.81 -3.81 18.92
CA VAL A 122 28.71 -4.44 18.20
C VAL A 122 28.17 -5.48 19.17
N ASP A 123 27.09 -5.17 19.88
CA ASP A 123 26.42 -6.17 20.72
C ASP A 123 26.01 -7.36 19.85
N ASN A 124 26.29 -8.59 20.32
CA ASN A 124 25.86 -9.82 19.69
C ASN A 124 24.51 -10.22 20.33
N PRO A 125 23.36 -10.11 19.64
CA PRO A 125 22.06 -10.33 20.27
C PRO A 125 21.67 -11.81 20.50
N ASP A 126 22.60 -12.76 20.44
CA ASP A 126 22.32 -14.21 20.59
C ASP A 126 23.14 -14.91 21.71
N ASP A 127 23.67 -14.20 22.72
CA ASP A 127 24.25 -14.87 23.90
C ASP A 127 23.18 -15.12 24.99
N ASP A 128 22.32 -16.08 24.70
CA ASP A 128 21.36 -16.66 25.64
C ASP A 128 22.05 -17.74 26.50
N SER A 129 23.13 -17.40 27.21
CA SER A 129 23.79 -18.33 28.15
C SER A 129 23.56 -17.92 29.60
N ALA A 130 22.33 -18.13 30.10
CA ALA A 130 22.06 -18.19 31.53
C ALA A 130 22.17 -19.65 32.01
N ASP A 131 23.41 -20.12 32.24
CA ASP A 131 23.92 -20.96 33.36
C ASP A 131 25.34 -21.46 33.07
#